data_AF-A0A399XAE7-F1
#
_entry.id   AF-A0A399XAE7-F1
#
_cell.length_a   1.000
_cell.length_b   1.000
_cell.length_c   1.000
_cell.angle_alpha   90.00
_cell.angle_beta   90.00
_cell.angle_gamma   90.00
#
_symmetry.space_group_name_H-M   'P 1'
#
loop_
_entity.id
_entity.type
_entity.pdbx_description
1 polymer ?
#
loop_
_entity_poly.entity_id
_entity_poly.type
_entity_poly.pdbx_seq_one_letter_code
_entity_poly.pdbx_strand_id
1 'polypeptide(L)'
;MRFIDLFAGAGGFAEGFKRAGFEPIAFIEADPAACFTLKTRLSYYYLRENNKLDIYIKYLKGEIGRDQLYSAVPSHILESVINLSIGNENNPNIFQIIERLNGKKNIDIIAGGPPCQAYSLVGRARDKNGMQEDTRNYLYVQYGRFLKKYNPKMFVFENVIGLLSAEKGKHFKNIQAYFRRLGYVVEPLKINANEFGVLQNRRRIIIIGWKKGLNPPIDNLTDQCIFEYKVESIFKDLPKLLAGGGRDKYLTYTAEINDYLYFTKIRNGVSI
;
A
#
# COMPACT_ATOMS: atom_id res chain seq x y z
N MET A 1 -4.97 10.19 12.62
CA MET A 1 -5.63 8.87 12.69
C MET A 1 -4.59 7.79 12.49
N ARG A 2 -4.71 6.67 13.19
CA ARG A 2 -3.78 5.54 13.14
C ARG A 2 -4.26 4.44 12.22
N PHE A 3 -3.36 3.83 11.46
CA PHE A 3 -3.74 2.79 10.52
C PHE A 3 -2.82 1.56 10.51
N ILE A 4 -3.40 0.43 10.11
CA ILE A 4 -2.69 -0.80 9.76
C ILE A 4 -2.82 -1.00 8.24
N ASP A 5 -1.72 -1.34 7.57
CA ASP A 5 -1.71 -1.73 6.16
C ASP A 5 -1.56 -3.25 6.03
N LEU A 6 -2.60 -3.92 5.57
CA LEU A 6 -2.63 -5.35 5.32
C LEU A 6 -2.27 -5.63 3.86
N PHE A 7 -1.49 -6.67 3.59
CA PHE A 7 -1.04 -6.97 2.22
C PHE A 7 -0.29 -5.76 1.64
N ALA A 8 0.61 -5.18 2.44
CA ALA A 8 1.14 -3.84 2.23
C ALA A 8 1.96 -3.71 0.93
N GLY A 9 2.47 -4.83 0.39
CA GLY A 9 3.37 -4.85 -0.75
C GLY A 9 4.56 -3.93 -0.52
N ALA A 10 4.96 -3.21 -1.56
CA ALA A 10 6.03 -2.22 -1.47
C ALA A 10 5.63 -0.92 -0.71
N GLY A 11 4.39 -0.82 -0.19
CA GLY A 11 3.94 0.32 0.62
C GLY A 11 3.27 1.46 -0.15
N GLY A 12 2.62 1.17 -1.28
CA GLY A 12 1.90 2.20 -2.05
C GLY A 12 0.77 2.87 -1.26
N PHE A 13 -0.06 2.08 -0.57
CA PHE A 13 -1.10 2.61 0.33
C PHE A 13 -0.51 3.36 1.51
N ALA A 14 0.40 2.71 2.23
CA ALA A 14 1.17 3.31 3.31
C ALA A 14 1.71 4.70 2.98
N GLU A 15 2.34 4.86 1.81
CA GLU A 15 2.90 6.14 1.36
C GLU A 15 1.80 7.19 1.16
N GLY A 16 0.68 6.83 0.53
CA GLY A 16 -0.47 7.72 0.36
C GLY A 16 -1.06 8.18 1.70
N PHE A 17 -1.31 7.25 2.62
CA PHE A 17 -1.81 7.55 3.97
C PHE A 17 -0.82 8.41 4.77
N LYS A 18 0.47 8.08 4.78
CA LYS A 18 1.50 8.88 5.48
C LYS A 18 1.58 10.31 4.90
N ARG A 19 1.51 10.48 3.58
CA ARG A 19 1.48 11.81 2.93
C ARG A 19 0.23 12.61 3.29
N ALA A 20 -0.90 11.95 3.53
CA ALA A 20 -2.14 12.57 4.01
C ALA A 20 -2.16 12.80 5.53
N GLY A 21 -1.05 12.55 6.24
CA GLY A 21 -0.92 12.83 7.68
C GLY A 21 -1.39 11.70 8.61
N PHE A 22 -1.62 10.50 8.09
CA PHE A 22 -1.96 9.33 8.91
C PHE A 22 -0.71 8.70 9.53
N GLU A 23 -0.88 8.14 10.73
CA GLU A 23 0.19 7.50 11.51
C GLU A 23 0.15 5.97 11.28
N PRO A 24 1.16 5.37 10.63
CA PRO A 24 1.19 3.92 10.47
C PRO A 24 1.55 3.22 11.78
N ILE A 25 0.88 2.10 12.04
CA ILE A 25 1.13 1.24 13.21
C ILE A 25 1.85 -0.03 12.81
N ALA A 26 1.39 -0.69 11.75
CA ALA A 26 1.98 -1.91 11.24
C ALA A 26 1.70 -2.11 9.76
N PHE A 27 2.64 -2.78 9.09
CA PHE A 27 2.56 -3.24 7.72
C PHE A 27 2.71 -4.75 7.73
N ILE A 28 1.72 -5.47 7.19
CA ILE A 28 1.76 -6.93 7.14
C ILE A 28 1.98 -7.34 5.70
N GLU A 29 3.09 -8.03 5.45
CA GLU A 29 3.51 -8.44 4.11
C GLU A 29 4.24 -9.79 4.15
N ALA A 30 3.90 -10.68 3.24
CA ALA A 30 4.49 -12.02 3.17
C ALA A 30 5.80 -12.03 2.38
N ASP A 31 5.92 -11.21 1.33
CA ASP A 31 7.11 -11.14 0.49
C ASP A 31 8.27 -10.41 1.19
N PRO A 32 9.42 -11.08 1.42
CA PRO A 32 10.57 -10.44 2.05
C PRO A 32 11.12 -9.25 1.27
N ALA A 33 11.06 -9.25 -0.06
CA ALA A 33 11.57 -8.15 -0.88
C ALA A 33 10.74 -6.88 -0.70
N ALA A 34 9.41 -7.02 -0.71
CA ALA A 34 8.48 -5.96 -0.33
C ALA A 34 8.71 -5.45 1.10
N CYS A 35 8.97 -6.35 2.06
CA CYS A 35 9.33 -5.96 3.43
C CYS A 35 10.61 -5.13 3.50
N PHE A 36 11.64 -5.46 2.72
CA PHE A 36 12.86 -4.64 2.65
C PHE A 36 12.59 -3.25 2.08
N THR A 37 11.65 -3.13 1.13
CA THR A 37 11.24 -1.85 0.56
C THR A 37 10.54 -0.99 1.61
N LEU A 38 9.59 -1.56 2.34
CA LEU A 38 8.90 -0.90 3.46
C LEU A 38 9.88 -0.43 4.54
N LYS A 39 10.79 -1.29 5.00
CA LYS A 39 11.80 -0.95 6.01
C LYS A 39 12.74 0.15 5.55
N THR A 40 13.18 0.11 4.29
CA THR A 40 13.99 1.18 3.67
C THR A 40 13.21 2.50 3.64
N ARG A 41 11.91 2.45 3.32
CA ARG A 41 11.06 3.65 3.28
C ARG A 41 10.82 4.24 4.67
N LEU A 42 10.61 3.39 5.68
CA LEU A 42 10.50 3.83 7.08
C LEU A 42 11.82 4.45 7.58
N SER A 43 12.95 3.86 7.19
CA SER A 43 14.28 4.40 7.49
C SER A 43 14.43 5.81 6.92
N TYR A 44 14.01 6.04 5.67
CA TYR A 44 13.99 7.38 5.08
C TYR A 44 13.16 8.37 5.90
N TYR A 45 11.93 8.02 6.29
CA TYR A 45 11.09 8.93 7.07
C TYR A 45 11.70 9.27 8.42
N TYR A 46 12.17 8.26 9.17
CA TYR A 46 12.81 8.47 10.46
C TYR A 46 14.06 9.34 10.34
N LEU A 47 14.97 9.01 9.41
CA LEU A 47 16.21 9.76 9.21
C LEU A 47 15.94 11.19 8.77
N ARG A 48 14.95 11.43 7.89
CA ARG A 48 14.54 12.78 7.49
C ARG A 48 13.98 13.58 8.66
N GLU A 49 13.06 13.00 9.43
CA GLU A 49 12.45 13.66 10.60
C GLU A 49 13.47 13.96 11.71
N ASN A 50 14.62 13.27 11.72
CA ASN A 50 15.70 13.45 12.69
C ASN A 50 16.96 14.14 12.10
N ASN A 51 16.88 14.77 10.93
CA ASN A 51 17.99 15.48 10.28
C ASN A 51 19.26 14.61 10.05
N LYS A 52 19.08 13.31 9.75
CA LYS A 52 20.14 12.32 9.50
C LYS A 52 20.07 11.72 8.09
N LEU A 53 19.64 12.52 7.13
CA LEU A 53 19.39 12.06 5.76
C LEU A 53 20.69 11.66 5.01
N ASP A 54 21.84 12.12 5.48
CA ASP A 54 23.15 11.73 4.99
C ASP A 54 23.36 10.21 5.05
N ILE A 55 22.88 9.55 6.10
CA ILE A 55 22.96 8.08 6.25
C ILE A 55 22.18 7.39 5.12
N TYR A 56 20.98 7.90 4.81
CA TYR A 56 20.17 7.38 3.73
C TYR A 56 20.84 7.61 2.37
N ILE A 57 21.45 8.78 2.15
CA ILE A 57 22.19 9.10 0.92
C ILE A 57 23.39 8.16 0.75
N LYS A 58 24.18 7.90 1.81
CA LYS A 58 25.28 6.91 1.79
C LYS A 58 24.79 5.53 1.38
N TYR A 59 23.62 5.12 1.88
CA TYR A 59 23.01 3.85 1.49
C TYR A 59 22.64 3.83 0.00
N LEU A 60 22.01 4.90 -0.51
CA LEU A 60 21.65 4.99 -1.93
C LEU A 60 22.88 5.07 -2.86
N LYS A 61 23.98 5.69 -2.40
CA LYS A 61 25.28 5.68 -3.09
C LYS A 61 25.98 4.32 -3.02
N GLY A 62 25.54 3.45 -2.11
CA GLY A 62 26.13 2.14 -1.88
C GLY A 62 27.41 2.17 -1.05
N GLU A 63 27.67 3.27 -0.36
CA GLU A 63 28.79 3.44 0.58
C GLU A 63 28.56 2.65 1.87
N ILE A 64 27.29 2.43 2.24
CA ILE A 64 26.89 1.56 3.34
C ILE A 64 25.88 0.51 2.89
N GLY A 65 25.88 -0.64 3.58
CA GLY A 65 24.93 -1.72 3.36
C GLY A 65 23.58 -1.49 4.06
N ARG A 66 22.61 -2.36 3.78
CA ARG A 66 21.27 -2.34 4.39
C ARG A 66 21.33 -2.49 5.92
N ASP A 67 22.22 -3.34 6.44
CA ASP A 67 22.34 -3.58 7.88
C ASP A 67 22.83 -2.33 8.62
N GLN A 68 23.74 -1.57 8.01
CA GLN A 68 24.21 -0.28 8.52
C GLN A 68 23.10 0.77 8.49
N LEU A 69 22.30 0.82 7.39
CA LEU A 69 21.12 1.68 7.33
C LEU A 69 20.14 1.37 8.46
N TYR A 70 19.82 0.09 8.67
CA TYR A 70 18.84 -0.35 9.66
C TYR A 70 19.33 -0.14 11.10
N SER A 71 20.64 -0.28 11.34
CA SER A 71 21.23 0.00 12.66
C SER A 71 21.11 1.46 13.07
N ALA A 72 20.91 2.38 12.12
CA ALA A 72 20.68 3.80 12.39
C ALA A 72 19.22 4.13 12.77
N VAL A 73 18.32 3.15 12.75
CA VAL A 73 16.88 3.32 12.97
C VAL A 73 16.45 2.50 14.20
N PRO A 74 15.63 3.06 15.12
CA PRO A 74 15.11 2.32 16.26
C PRO A 74 14.40 1.02 15.82
N SER A 75 14.71 -0.09 16.49
CA SER A 75 14.22 -1.42 16.09
C SER A 75 12.70 -1.48 15.98
N HIS A 76 11.97 -0.86 16.92
CA HIS A 76 10.51 -0.85 16.94
C HIS A 76 9.88 -0.23 15.67
N ILE A 77 10.56 0.69 14.99
CA ILE A 77 10.09 1.25 13.71
C ILE A 77 10.19 0.17 12.63
N LEU A 78 11.31 -0.56 12.56
CA LEU A 78 11.51 -1.62 11.58
C LEU A 78 10.67 -2.87 11.88
N GLU A 79 10.41 -3.15 13.15
CA GLU A 79 9.52 -4.22 13.63
C GLU A 79 8.05 -3.97 13.27
N SER A 80 7.66 -2.72 12.95
CA SER A 80 6.33 -2.43 12.41
C SER A 80 6.08 -3.09 11.05
N VAL A 81 7.14 -3.52 10.35
CA VAL A 81 7.04 -4.35 9.15
C VAL A 81 7.06 -5.81 9.55
N ILE A 82 5.87 -6.41 9.62
CA ILE A 82 5.64 -7.79 10.05
C ILE A 82 5.72 -8.69 8.82
N ASN A 83 6.85 -9.38 8.66
CA ASN A 83 7.05 -10.30 7.54
C ASN A 83 6.44 -11.68 7.80
N LEU A 84 5.11 -11.73 7.78
CA LEU A 84 4.31 -12.96 7.96
C LEU A 84 3.14 -12.95 6.98
N SER A 85 2.78 -14.13 6.47
CA SER A 85 1.56 -14.28 5.69
C SER A 85 0.32 -14.16 6.59
N ILE A 86 -0.71 -13.47 6.12
CA ILE A 86 -1.99 -13.37 6.82
C ILE A 86 -2.74 -14.71 6.71
N GLY A 87 -3.13 -15.27 7.85
CA GLY A 87 -3.78 -16.58 7.90
C GLY A 87 -4.03 -17.05 9.33
N ASN A 88 -4.82 -18.12 9.50
CA ASN A 88 -5.23 -18.62 10.81
C ASN A 88 -4.04 -18.88 11.75
N GLU A 89 -2.96 -19.44 11.20
CA GLU A 89 -1.76 -19.83 11.94
C GLU A 89 -0.95 -18.61 12.41
N ASN A 90 -0.78 -17.61 11.54
CA ASN A 90 0.06 -16.44 11.82
C ASN A 90 -0.68 -15.29 12.51
N ASN A 91 -2.00 -15.19 12.37
CA ASN A 91 -2.77 -14.07 12.91
C ASN A 91 -2.59 -13.88 14.43
N PRO A 92 -2.57 -14.92 15.29
CA PRO A 92 -2.31 -14.74 16.72
C PRO A 92 -0.98 -14.01 16.99
N ASN A 93 0.09 -14.40 16.29
CA ASN A 93 1.41 -13.77 16.42
C ASN A 93 1.39 -12.33 15.87
N ILE A 94 0.79 -12.12 14.68
CA ILE A 94 0.63 -10.79 14.09
C ILE A 94 -0.11 -9.86 15.06
N PHE A 95 -1.18 -10.33 15.72
CA PHE A 95 -1.92 -9.52 16.69
C PHE A 95 -1.08 -9.17 17.92
N GLN A 96 -0.31 -10.11 18.47
CA GLN A 96 0.59 -9.84 19.60
C GLN A 96 1.62 -8.76 19.25
N ILE A 97 2.22 -8.82 18.05
CA ILE A 97 3.20 -7.81 17.59
C ILE A 97 2.54 -6.44 17.46
N ILE A 98 1.36 -6.36 16.82
CA ILE A 98 0.63 -5.10 16.65
C ILE A 98 0.25 -4.51 18.02
N GLU A 99 -0.27 -5.32 18.94
CA GLU A 99 -0.66 -4.87 20.29
C GLU A 99 0.55 -4.34 21.07
N ARG A 100 1.72 -4.99 20.96
CA ARG A 100 2.98 -4.51 21.54
C ARG A 100 3.38 -3.14 20.98
N LEU A 101 3.34 -2.97 19.66
CA LEU A 101 3.78 -1.75 18.98
C LEU A 101 2.80 -0.57 19.18
N ASN A 102 1.50 -0.86 19.11
CA ASN A 102 0.44 0.14 19.24
C ASN A 102 0.19 0.55 20.70
N GLY A 103 0.49 -0.34 21.66
CA GLY A 103 0.11 -0.19 23.06
C GLY A 103 -1.42 -0.14 23.21
N LYS A 104 -1.92 0.70 24.14
CA LYS A 104 -3.36 0.86 24.41
C LYS A 104 -4.05 1.89 23.51
N LYS A 105 -3.47 2.25 22.37
CA LYS A 105 -4.02 3.25 21.45
C LYS A 105 -5.07 2.63 20.53
N ASN A 106 -6.05 3.41 20.11
CA ASN A 106 -7.05 2.95 19.14
C ASN A 106 -6.46 2.92 17.71
N ILE A 107 -6.87 1.90 16.94
CA ILE A 107 -6.65 1.83 15.49
C ILE A 107 -7.88 2.44 14.82
N ASP A 108 -7.67 3.49 14.03
CA ASP A 108 -8.77 4.21 13.39
C ASP A 108 -9.12 3.64 12.02
N ILE A 109 -8.11 3.13 11.28
CA ILE A 109 -8.24 2.66 9.90
C ILE A 109 -7.52 1.33 9.70
N ILE A 110 -8.10 0.47 8.89
CA ILE A 110 -7.40 -0.67 8.29
C ILE A 110 -7.43 -0.50 6.77
N ALA A 111 -6.27 -0.54 6.13
CA ALA A 111 -6.12 -0.47 4.69
C ALA A 111 -5.54 -1.78 4.16
N GLY A 112 -5.70 -2.06 2.88
CA GLY A 112 -5.01 -3.16 2.23
C GLY A 112 -5.64 -3.63 0.92
N GLY A 113 -4.84 -4.28 0.09
CA GLY A 113 -5.28 -4.88 -1.17
C GLY A 113 -5.08 -6.39 -1.16
N PRO A 114 -6.03 -7.19 -0.61
CA PRO A 114 -5.89 -8.64 -0.61
C PRO A 114 -5.78 -9.18 -2.04
N PRO A 115 -4.87 -10.14 -2.30
CA PRO A 115 -4.60 -10.60 -3.64
C PRO A 115 -5.86 -11.23 -4.27
N CYS A 116 -6.11 -10.83 -5.52
CA CYS A 116 -7.27 -11.18 -6.33
C CYS A 116 -6.98 -12.36 -7.28
N GLN A 117 -5.95 -13.17 -6.99
CA GLN A 117 -5.41 -14.14 -7.95
C GLN A 117 -6.42 -15.23 -8.34
N ALA A 118 -7.40 -15.50 -7.49
CA ALA A 118 -8.50 -16.43 -7.78
C ALA A 118 -9.57 -15.90 -8.76
N TYR A 119 -9.62 -14.59 -9.03
CA TYR A 119 -10.76 -13.97 -9.72
C TYR A 119 -10.43 -13.43 -11.12
N SER A 120 -9.15 -13.48 -11.54
CA SER A 120 -8.76 -13.09 -12.90
C SER A 120 -9.07 -14.21 -13.91
N LEU A 121 -9.61 -13.84 -15.08
CA LEU A 121 -9.84 -14.77 -16.20
C LEU A 121 -8.58 -15.58 -16.56
N VAL A 122 -7.41 -14.96 -16.43
CA VAL A 122 -6.10 -15.57 -16.70
C VAL A 122 -5.69 -16.59 -15.63
N GLY A 123 -6.01 -16.35 -14.34
CA GLY A 123 -5.76 -17.30 -13.27
C GLY A 123 -6.60 -18.56 -13.38
N ARG A 124 -7.90 -18.41 -13.72
CA ARG A 124 -8.82 -19.56 -13.88
C ARG A 124 -8.50 -20.43 -15.10
N ALA A 125 -7.94 -19.83 -16.16
CA ALA A 125 -7.51 -20.57 -17.34
C ALA A 125 -6.27 -21.45 -17.11
N ARG A 126 -5.51 -21.22 -16.02
CA ARG A 126 -4.28 -21.96 -15.70
C ARG A 126 -4.46 -23.07 -14.68
N ASP A 127 -5.58 -23.12 -13.95
CA ASP A 127 -5.86 -24.14 -12.94
C ASP A 127 -6.97 -25.09 -13.41
N LYS A 128 -6.67 -26.40 -13.37
CA LYS A 128 -7.58 -27.48 -13.79
C LYS A 128 -8.85 -27.57 -12.93
N ASN A 129 -8.82 -27.04 -11.70
CA ASN A 129 -9.96 -27.05 -10.76
C ASN A 129 -10.63 -25.67 -10.60
N GLY A 130 -10.30 -24.70 -11.45
CA GLY A 130 -10.91 -23.37 -11.42
C GLY A 130 -10.68 -22.58 -10.12
N MET A 131 -9.60 -22.90 -9.38
CA MET A 131 -9.22 -22.28 -8.10
C MET A 131 -10.23 -22.44 -6.95
N GLN A 132 -11.09 -23.46 -6.96
CA GLN A 132 -12.09 -23.68 -5.89
C GLN A 132 -11.47 -24.00 -4.51
N GLU A 133 -10.27 -24.58 -4.47
CA GLU A 133 -9.55 -24.93 -3.23
C GLU A 133 -8.47 -23.92 -2.83
N ASP A 134 -8.37 -22.80 -3.55
CA ASP A 134 -7.35 -21.80 -3.28
C ASP A 134 -7.63 -21.03 -1.98
N THR A 135 -6.75 -21.18 -0.99
CA THR A 135 -6.83 -20.49 0.31
C THR A 135 -6.85 -18.96 0.17
N ARG A 136 -6.34 -18.42 -0.95
CA ARG A 136 -6.38 -17.00 -1.29
C ARG A 136 -7.81 -16.47 -1.46
N ASN A 137 -8.78 -17.33 -1.80
CA ASN A 137 -10.21 -16.97 -1.83
C ASN A 137 -10.76 -16.47 -0.50
N TYR A 138 -10.09 -16.81 0.60
CA TYR A 138 -10.53 -16.50 1.96
C TYR A 138 -9.76 -15.33 2.58
N LEU A 139 -8.88 -14.65 1.83
CA LEU A 139 -8.08 -13.55 2.39
C LEU A 139 -8.93 -12.31 2.74
N TYR A 140 -10.07 -12.10 2.07
CA TYR A 140 -11.04 -11.09 2.52
C TYR A 140 -11.69 -11.47 3.86
N VAL A 141 -11.83 -12.77 4.16
CA VAL A 141 -12.30 -13.24 5.47
C VAL A 141 -11.26 -12.91 6.53
N GLN A 142 -9.99 -13.13 6.24
CA GLN A 142 -8.89 -12.74 7.14
C GLN A 142 -8.86 -11.23 7.35
N TYR A 143 -9.01 -10.42 6.29
CA TYR A 143 -9.16 -8.97 6.41
C TYR A 143 -10.29 -8.61 7.39
N GLY A 144 -11.46 -9.25 7.27
CA GLY A 144 -12.57 -9.06 8.21
C GLY A 144 -12.29 -9.53 9.65
N ARG A 145 -11.38 -10.48 9.88
CA ARG A 145 -10.94 -10.82 11.24
C ARG A 145 -10.14 -9.69 11.88
N PHE A 146 -9.30 -8.99 11.11
CA PHE A 146 -8.65 -7.78 11.60
C PHE A 146 -9.68 -6.68 11.89
N LEU A 147 -10.68 -6.48 11.01
CA LEU A 147 -11.79 -5.56 11.27
C LEU A 147 -12.57 -5.91 12.54
N LYS A 148 -12.80 -7.20 12.81
CA LYS A 148 -13.48 -7.68 14.01
C LYS A 148 -12.64 -7.46 15.26
N LYS A 149 -11.33 -7.74 15.20
CA LYS A 149 -10.39 -7.62 16.32
C LYS A 149 -10.16 -6.17 16.74
N TYR A 150 -9.90 -5.28 15.78
CA TYR A 150 -9.51 -3.90 16.06
C TYR A 150 -10.66 -2.90 15.96
N ASN A 151 -11.79 -3.30 15.38
CA ASN A 151 -13.00 -2.50 15.31
C ASN A 151 -12.77 -1.05 14.82
N PRO A 152 -12.00 -0.82 13.73
CA PRO A 152 -11.66 0.53 13.29
C PRO A 152 -12.90 1.35 12.90
N LYS A 153 -12.74 2.68 12.86
CA LYS A 153 -13.79 3.60 12.40
C LYS A 153 -14.10 3.38 10.92
N MET A 154 -13.05 3.14 10.13
CA MET A 154 -13.13 2.97 8.68
C MET A 154 -12.16 1.90 8.18
N PHE A 155 -12.40 1.41 6.97
CA PHE A 155 -11.45 0.58 6.24
C PHE A 155 -11.41 0.94 4.76
N VAL A 156 -10.27 0.66 4.13
CA VAL A 156 -10.05 0.82 2.69
C VAL A 156 -9.56 -0.51 2.13
N PHE A 157 -10.34 -1.08 1.23
CA PHE A 157 -10.05 -2.35 0.57
C PHE A 157 -9.90 -2.10 -0.93
N GLU A 158 -8.72 -2.37 -1.47
CA GLU A 158 -8.45 -2.21 -2.91
C GLU A 158 -8.58 -3.52 -3.67
N ASN A 159 -9.06 -3.40 -4.90
CA ASN A 159 -9.03 -4.51 -5.83
C ASN A 159 -9.14 -4.10 -7.30
N VAL A 160 -9.03 -5.08 -8.19
CA VAL A 160 -9.26 -4.92 -9.63
C VAL A 160 -10.75 -4.78 -9.96
N ILE A 161 -11.08 -4.12 -11.08
CA ILE A 161 -12.49 -3.92 -11.51
C ILE A 161 -13.26 -5.24 -11.64
N GLY A 162 -12.56 -6.30 -12.07
CA GLY A 162 -13.16 -7.63 -12.25
C GLY A 162 -13.85 -8.19 -11.00
N LEU A 163 -13.54 -7.68 -9.80
CA LEU A 163 -14.20 -8.09 -8.56
C LEU A 163 -15.73 -7.91 -8.59
N LEU A 164 -16.24 -6.87 -9.25
CA LEU A 164 -17.70 -6.62 -9.32
C LEU A 164 -18.44 -7.57 -10.26
N SER A 165 -17.76 -8.08 -11.29
CA SER A 165 -18.38 -8.94 -12.31
C SER A 165 -18.07 -10.43 -12.10
N ALA A 166 -17.05 -10.75 -11.31
CA ALA A 166 -16.68 -12.13 -10.98
C ALA A 166 -17.86 -12.92 -10.40
N GLU A 167 -18.07 -14.14 -10.93
CA GLU A 167 -19.21 -15.01 -10.59
C GLU A 167 -20.58 -14.30 -10.64
N LYS A 168 -20.84 -13.51 -11.69
CA LYS A 168 -22.07 -12.72 -11.83
C LYS A 168 -22.30 -11.77 -10.64
N GLY A 169 -21.21 -11.26 -10.07
CA GLY A 169 -21.19 -10.34 -8.92
C GLY A 169 -21.37 -11.00 -7.55
N LYS A 170 -21.41 -12.34 -7.47
CA LYS A 170 -21.58 -13.07 -6.20
C LYS A 170 -20.45 -12.79 -5.20
N HIS A 171 -19.20 -12.68 -5.67
CA HIS A 171 -18.05 -12.44 -4.81
C HIS A 171 -18.13 -11.11 -4.07
N PHE A 172 -18.34 -10.00 -4.79
CA PHE A 172 -18.49 -8.70 -4.15
C PHE A 172 -19.68 -8.68 -3.18
N LYS A 173 -20.82 -9.29 -3.54
CA LYS A 173 -21.98 -9.44 -2.64
C LYS A 173 -21.62 -10.18 -1.35
N ASN A 174 -20.80 -11.24 -1.42
CA ASN A 174 -20.34 -11.97 -0.24
C ASN A 174 -19.43 -11.12 0.65
N ILE A 175 -18.48 -10.39 0.07
CA ILE A 175 -17.61 -9.45 0.79
C ILE A 175 -18.47 -8.39 1.50
N GLN A 176 -19.38 -7.76 0.76
CA GLN A 176 -20.26 -6.72 1.25
C GLN A 176 -21.15 -7.24 2.40
N ALA A 177 -21.76 -8.42 2.24
CA ALA A 177 -22.57 -9.05 3.28
C ALA A 177 -21.75 -9.44 4.52
N TYR A 178 -20.51 -9.89 4.34
CA TYR A 178 -19.63 -10.22 5.45
C TYR A 178 -19.23 -8.98 6.25
N PHE A 179 -18.77 -7.92 5.59
CA PHE A 179 -18.36 -6.68 6.27
C PHE A 179 -19.56 -5.91 6.87
N ARG A 180 -20.75 -5.98 6.26
CA ARG A 180 -21.99 -5.45 6.85
C ARG A 180 -22.37 -6.15 8.16
N ARG A 181 -22.18 -7.48 8.24
CA ARG A 181 -22.37 -8.25 9.50
C ARG A 181 -21.37 -7.84 10.59
N LEU A 182 -20.21 -7.28 10.23
CA LEU A 182 -19.24 -6.71 11.17
C LEU A 182 -19.58 -5.25 11.59
N GLY A 183 -20.74 -4.74 11.16
CA GLY A 183 -21.26 -3.43 11.57
C GLY A 183 -20.81 -2.25 10.70
N TYR A 184 -20.34 -2.52 9.48
CA TYR A 184 -19.91 -1.48 8.54
C TYR A 184 -20.95 -1.20 7.45
N VAL A 185 -21.05 0.06 7.05
CA VAL A 185 -21.52 0.43 5.71
C VAL A 185 -20.37 0.15 4.73
N VAL A 186 -20.67 -0.25 3.49
CA VAL A 186 -19.67 -0.76 2.55
C VAL A 186 -20.06 -0.31 1.14
N GLU A 187 -19.30 0.65 0.61
CA GLU A 187 -19.55 1.26 -0.69
C GLU A 187 -18.34 1.11 -1.63
N PRO A 188 -18.57 0.67 -2.88
CA PRO A 188 -17.51 0.58 -3.89
C PRO A 188 -17.38 1.87 -4.69
N LEU A 189 -16.13 2.31 -4.89
CA LEU A 189 -15.77 3.41 -5.79
C LEU A 189 -14.92 2.88 -6.93
N LYS A 190 -15.32 3.18 -8.16
CA LYS A 190 -14.51 2.91 -9.35
C LYS A 190 -13.66 4.15 -9.61
N ILE A 191 -12.35 3.97 -9.62
CA ILE A 191 -11.41 5.07 -9.84
C ILE A 191 -10.47 4.73 -10.99
N ASN A 192 -10.00 5.75 -11.68
CA ASN A 192 -8.87 5.63 -12.60
C ASN A 192 -7.70 6.47 -12.10
N ALA A 193 -6.50 5.91 -12.01
CA ALA A 193 -5.34 6.62 -11.47
C ALA A 193 -5.03 7.93 -12.22
N ASN A 194 -5.38 8.03 -13.51
CA ASN A 194 -5.21 9.25 -14.30
C ASN A 194 -6.12 10.41 -13.87
N GLU A 195 -7.23 10.14 -13.18
CA GLU A 195 -8.09 11.18 -12.59
C GLU A 195 -7.42 11.85 -11.36
N PHE A 196 -6.36 11.24 -10.84
CA PHE A 196 -5.62 11.67 -9.64
C PHE A 196 -4.18 12.09 -9.97
N GLY A 197 -3.91 12.47 -11.22
CA GLY A 197 -2.59 12.96 -11.66
C GLY A 197 -1.53 11.89 -11.86
N VAL A 198 -1.90 10.61 -11.91
CA VAL A 198 -0.96 9.56 -12.32
C VAL A 198 -1.01 9.40 -13.83
N LEU A 199 0.12 9.49 -14.53
CA LEU A 199 0.18 9.36 -16.00
C LEU A 199 0.09 7.90 -16.46
N GLN A 200 -0.96 7.20 -16.01
CA GLN A 200 -1.25 5.81 -16.30
C GLN A 200 -2.77 5.58 -16.28
N ASN A 201 -3.29 4.95 -17.34
CA ASN A 201 -4.66 4.43 -17.34
C ASN A 201 -4.73 3.14 -16.51
N ARG A 202 -5.00 3.29 -15.21
CA ARG A 202 -5.08 2.19 -14.25
C ARG A 202 -6.35 2.30 -13.45
N ARG A 203 -7.35 1.55 -13.90
CA ARG A 203 -8.64 1.47 -13.22
C ARG A 203 -8.61 0.47 -12.08
N ARG A 204 -9.19 0.87 -10.94
CA ARG A 204 -9.31 0.08 -9.72
C ARG A 204 -10.65 0.28 -9.05
N ILE A 205 -10.95 -0.63 -8.14
CA ILE A 205 -12.06 -0.49 -7.21
C ILE A 205 -11.49 -0.27 -5.84
N ILE A 206 -11.94 0.80 -5.19
CA ILE A 206 -11.71 1.09 -3.80
C ILE A 206 -13.02 0.87 -3.07
N ILE A 207 -13.08 -0.15 -2.22
CA ILE A 207 -14.20 -0.37 -1.33
C ILE A 207 -13.89 0.38 -0.04
N ILE A 208 -14.69 1.39 0.26
CA ILE A 208 -14.62 2.12 1.52
C ILE A 208 -15.72 1.60 2.42
N GLY A 209 -15.37 1.26 3.65
CA GLY A 209 -16.37 0.97 4.66
C GLY A 209 -16.15 1.75 5.94
N TRP A 210 -17.24 2.06 6.63
CA TRP A 210 -17.23 2.85 7.85
C TRP A 210 -18.29 2.36 8.84
N LYS A 211 -18.08 2.63 10.12
CA LYS A 211 -19.05 2.25 11.16
C LYS A 211 -20.38 2.97 10.95
N LYS A 212 -21.49 2.24 11.15
CA LYS A 212 -22.84 2.82 11.15
C LYS A 212 -22.89 4.01 12.13
N GLY A 213 -23.51 5.11 11.69
CA GLY A 213 -23.58 6.37 12.45
C GLY A 213 -22.49 7.38 12.10
N LEU A 214 -21.44 6.99 11.35
CA LEU A 214 -20.52 7.95 10.73
C LEU A 214 -21.06 8.38 9.35
N ASN A 215 -20.79 9.63 8.98
CA ASN A 215 -21.15 10.20 7.68
C ASN A 215 -19.91 10.79 6.97
N PRO A 216 -18.97 9.95 6.51
CA PRO A 216 -17.79 10.43 5.79
C PRO A 216 -18.19 11.04 4.44
N PRO A 217 -17.53 12.12 3.99
CA PRO A 217 -17.84 12.80 2.72
C PRO A 217 -17.27 12.02 1.52
N ILE A 218 -17.79 10.82 1.27
CA ILE A 218 -17.27 9.94 0.20
C ILE A 218 -17.67 10.38 -1.21
N ASP A 219 -18.73 11.18 -1.34
CA ASP A 219 -19.24 11.63 -2.64
C ASP A 219 -18.31 12.66 -3.33
N ASN A 220 -17.44 13.32 -2.55
CA ASN A 220 -16.48 14.33 -3.06
C ASN A 220 -15.13 13.72 -3.47
N LEU A 221 -14.98 12.40 -3.49
CA LEU A 221 -13.70 11.75 -3.80
C LEU A 221 -13.33 11.77 -5.29
N THR A 222 -14.18 12.37 -6.14
CA THR A 222 -14.02 12.42 -7.60
C THR A 222 -13.64 13.80 -8.11
N ASP A 223 -13.17 14.74 -7.28
CA ASP A 223 -12.68 16.04 -7.76
C ASP A 223 -11.44 15.81 -8.65
N GLN A 224 -11.69 15.79 -9.96
CA GLN A 224 -10.72 15.45 -10.98
C GLN A 224 -9.74 16.61 -11.12
N CYS A 225 -8.46 16.34 -10.90
CA CYS A 225 -7.43 17.29 -11.27
C CYS A 225 -7.07 17.06 -12.74
N ILE A 226 -7.35 18.05 -13.58
CA ILE A 226 -6.89 18.04 -14.98
C ILE A 226 -5.42 18.46 -14.97
N PHE A 227 -4.55 17.54 -15.39
CA PHE A 227 -3.13 17.80 -15.54
C PHE A 227 -2.71 17.61 -17.00
N GLU A 228 -2.10 18.63 -17.59
CA GLU A 228 -1.57 18.57 -18.96
C GLU A 228 -0.13 18.02 -19.00
N TYR A 229 0.13 16.89 -18.33
CA TYR A 229 1.43 16.22 -18.39
C TYR A 229 1.38 14.94 -19.20
N LYS A 230 2.50 14.59 -19.82
CA LYS A 230 2.67 13.38 -20.64
C LYS A 230 3.65 12.43 -19.97
N VAL A 231 3.65 11.17 -20.36
CA VAL A 231 4.55 10.14 -19.81
C VAL A 231 6.03 10.58 -19.86
N GLU A 232 6.42 11.35 -20.88
CA GLU A 232 7.76 11.94 -20.99
C GLU A 232 8.14 12.84 -19.79
N SER A 233 7.17 13.50 -19.15
CA SER A 233 7.38 14.34 -17.96
C SER A 233 7.96 13.54 -16.78
N ILE A 234 7.74 12.22 -16.70
CA ILE A 234 8.30 11.37 -15.64
C ILE A 234 9.81 11.18 -15.80
N PHE A 235 10.28 11.16 -17.05
CA PHE A 235 11.63 10.71 -17.41
C PHE A 235 12.54 11.82 -17.93
N LYS A 236 12.02 13.05 -18.08
CA LYS A 236 12.71 14.18 -18.73
C LYS A 236 14.07 14.53 -18.11
N ASP A 237 14.24 14.29 -16.82
CA ASP A 237 15.45 14.57 -16.05
C ASP A 237 16.41 13.36 -15.94
N LEU A 238 16.03 12.20 -16.47
CA LEU A 238 16.87 11.01 -16.45
C LEU A 238 17.80 10.94 -17.68
N PRO A 239 19.03 10.41 -17.51
CA PRO A 239 19.91 10.16 -18.65
C PRO A 239 19.31 9.12 -19.60
N LYS A 240 19.66 9.24 -20.89
CA LYS A 240 19.31 8.23 -21.89
C LYS A 240 19.96 6.89 -21.53
N LEU A 241 19.21 5.81 -21.77
CA LEU A 241 19.63 4.45 -21.45
C LEU A 241 19.49 3.55 -22.68
N LEU A 242 20.48 2.70 -22.92
CA LEU A 242 20.39 1.62 -23.92
C LEU A 242 19.76 0.36 -23.30
N ALA A 243 19.15 -0.48 -24.12
CA ALA A 243 18.59 -1.76 -23.66
C ALA A 243 19.68 -2.62 -23.00
N GLY A 244 19.39 -3.16 -21.80
CA GLY A 244 20.36 -3.91 -21.00
C GLY A 244 21.48 -3.05 -20.39
N GLY A 245 21.52 -1.75 -20.69
CA GLY A 245 22.37 -0.79 -20.01
C GLY A 245 21.78 -0.36 -18.67
N GLY A 246 22.62 0.19 -17.80
CA GLY A 246 22.24 0.66 -16.48
C GLY A 246 23.45 0.70 -15.56
N ARG A 247 23.43 1.61 -14.59
CA ARG A 247 24.27 1.50 -13.42
C ARG A 247 23.35 1.20 -12.25
N ASP A 248 23.72 0.20 -11.46
CA ASP A 248 23.04 -0.04 -10.20
C ASP A 248 23.27 1.14 -9.25
N LYS A 249 22.27 1.38 -8.39
CA LYS A 249 22.28 2.33 -7.26
C LYS A 249 21.95 3.79 -7.59
N TYR A 250 22.83 4.54 -8.25
CA TYR A 250 22.62 5.97 -8.46
C TYR A 250 23.15 6.49 -9.79
N LEU A 251 22.51 7.55 -10.26
CA LEU A 251 22.80 8.26 -11.51
C LEU A 251 22.56 9.74 -11.26
N THR A 252 23.34 10.59 -11.91
CA THR A 252 23.13 12.03 -11.90
C THR A 252 22.04 12.40 -12.90
N TYR A 253 21.10 13.27 -12.49
CA TYR A 253 20.08 13.81 -13.35
C TYR A 253 20.68 14.70 -14.45
N THR A 254 20.08 14.70 -15.64
CA THR A 254 20.56 15.46 -16.80
C THR A 254 19.81 16.78 -17.03
N ALA A 255 18.74 17.03 -16.29
CA ALA A 255 17.97 18.27 -16.35
C ALA A 255 17.35 18.59 -14.99
N GLU A 256 16.86 19.82 -14.85
CA GLU A 256 16.09 20.23 -13.68
C GLU A 256 14.73 19.51 -13.61
N ILE A 257 14.20 19.40 -12.38
CA ILE A 257 12.88 18.82 -12.15
C ILE A 257 11.81 19.69 -12.82
N ASN A 258 10.82 19.05 -13.44
CA ASN A 258 9.63 19.75 -13.94
C ASN A 258 8.52 19.80 -12.89
N ASP A 259 7.50 20.62 -13.15
CA ASP A 259 6.36 20.83 -12.25
C ASP A 259 5.62 19.54 -11.87
N TYR A 260 5.51 18.57 -12.79
CA TYR A 260 4.92 17.26 -12.50
C TYR A 260 5.73 16.49 -11.45
N LEU A 261 7.05 16.41 -11.62
CA LEU A 261 7.95 15.71 -10.69
C LEU A 261 7.94 16.35 -9.31
N TYR A 262 7.84 17.68 -9.26
CA TYR A 262 7.71 18.46 -8.02
C TYR A 262 6.37 18.18 -7.32
N PHE A 263 5.25 18.39 -8.01
CA PHE A 263 3.90 18.19 -7.46
C PHE A 263 3.66 16.76 -6.96
N THR A 264 4.06 15.75 -7.76
CA THR A 264 3.88 14.34 -7.40
C THR A 264 4.85 13.85 -6.32
N LYS A 265 5.88 14.65 -6.01
CA LYS A 265 6.98 14.30 -5.10
C LYS A 265 7.71 13.01 -5.52
N ILE A 266 7.73 12.73 -6.83
CA ILE A 266 8.56 11.65 -7.41
C ILE A 266 10.04 12.02 -7.27
N ARG A 267 10.36 13.32 -7.41
CA ARG A 267 11.63 13.89 -6.97
C ARG A 267 11.38 14.60 -5.64
N ASN A 268 12.03 14.14 -4.58
CA ASN A 268 11.77 14.56 -3.20
C ASN A 268 12.91 15.38 -2.59
N GLY A 269 13.78 15.96 -3.43
CA GLY A 269 14.93 16.75 -3.00
C GLY A 269 16.13 15.91 -2.55
N VAL A 270 16.06 14.58 -2.58
CA VAL A 270 17.23 13.71 -2.41
C VAL A 270 17.86 13.48 -3.78
N SER A 271 18.70 14.43 -4.19
CA SER A 271 19.56 14.28 -5.37
C SER A 271 20.87 13.61 -4.94
N ILE A 272 21.34 12.65 -5.74
CA ILE A 272 22.55 11.87 -5.49
C ILE A 272 23.60 12.20 -6.53
#